data_AF-A0A3P7DZD9-F1
#
_entry.id   AF-A0A3P7DZD9-F1
#
_cell.length_a   1.000
_cell.length_b   1.000
_cell.length_c   1.000
_cell.angle_alpha   90.00
_cell.angle_beta   90.00
_cell.angle_gamma   90.00
#
_symmetry.space_group_name_H-M   'P 1'
#
loop_
_entity.id
_entity.type
_entity.pdbx_description
1 polymer ?
#
loop_
_entity_poly.entity_id
_entity_poly.type
_entity_poly.pdbx_seq_one_letter_code
_entity_poly.pdbx_strand_id
1 'polypeptide(L)'
;MIRITTGISIHVQPQEITLTVDEDKTVRFYTTDNLPSAVHITLMRSDSFDGTPHIFQLDNQTRSANVVITGIQITSHSALEIEKCNSTNSVDKCPFKYEFSFSSS
;
A
#
# COMPACT_ATOMS: atom_id res chain seq x y z
N MET A 1 29.80 6.90 1.61
CA MET A 1 28.38 7.30 1.46
C MET A 1 27.56 6.02 1.42
N ILE A 2 26.96 5.60 2.54
CA ILE A 2 26.22 4.33 2.60
C ILE A 2 24.89 4.55 1.89
N ARG A 3 24.79 4.06 0.64
CA ARG A 3 23.50 3.84 -0.01
C ARG A 3 22.81 2.73 0.77
N ILE A 4 22.00 3.07 1.76
CA ILE A 4 21.07 2.11 2.34
C ILE A 4 19.94 1.99 1.32
N THR A 5 20.14 1.15 0.31
CA THR A 5 19.02 0.49 -0.36
C THR A 5 18.48 -0.46 0.70
N THR A 6 17.58 0.03 1.55
CA THR A 6 16.86 -0.84 2.47
C THR A 6 16.11 -1.84 1.60
N GLY A 7 16.55 -3.09 1.58
CA GLY A 7 15.90 -4.19 0.86
C GLY A 7 14.54 -4.59 1.46
N ILE A 8 13.92 -3.68 2.22
CA ILE A 8 12.63 -3.86 2.86
C ILE A 8 11.58 -3.74 1.78
N SER A 9 10.95 -4.86 1.44
CA SER A 9 9.89 -4.91 0.44
C SER A 9 8.54 -4.82 1.12
N ILE A 10 7.60 -4.11 0.48
CA ILE A 10 6.20 -4.16 0.85
C ILE A 10 5.51 -5.17 -0.06
N HIS A 11 4.49 -5.85 0.45
CA HIS A 11 3.67 -6.83 -0.24
C HIS A 11 2.20 -6.50 -0.02
N VAL A 12 1.35 -6.92 -0.97
CA VAL A 12 -0.09 -6.78 -0.88
C VAL A 12 -0.75 -8.14 -1.07
N GLN A 13 -1.72 -8.47 -0.21
CA GLN A 13 -2.49 -9.71 -0.30
C GLN A 13 -4.01 -9.46 -0.16
N PRO A 14 -4.84 -9.98 -1.08
CA PRO A 14 -4.44 -10.63 -2.33
C PRO A 14 -3.74 -9.64 -3.28
N GLN A 15 -2.89 -10.15 -4.17
CA GLN A 15 -2.19 -9.34 -5.18
C GLN A 15 -3.11 -8.88 -6.30
N GLU A 16 -4.29 -9.50 -6.45
CA GLU A 16 -5.26 -9.18 -7.48
C GLU A 16 -6.66 -9.28 -6.88
N ILE A 17 -7.53 -8.32 -7.21
CA ILE A 17 -8.94 -8.30 -6.80
C ILE A 17 -9.82 -7.87 -7.96
N THR A 18 -10.91 -8.60 -8.20
CA THR A 18 -12.00 -8.13 -9.08
C THR A 18 -12.97 -7.31 -8.24
N LEU A 19 -13.42 -6.15 -8.72
CA LEU A 19 -14.40 -5.31 -8.02
C LEU A 19 -15.57 -4.98 -8.94
N THR A 20 -16.78 -5.10 -8.41
CA THR A 20 -17.98 -4.46 -8.96
C THR A 20 -18.23 -3.10 -8.28
N VAL A 21 -19.11 -2.29 -8.86
CA VAL A 21 -19.47 -0.98 -8.27
C VAL A 21 -20.11 -1.22 -6.90
N ASP A 22 -19.68 -0.45 -5.91
CA ASP A 22 -20.08 -0.56 -4.50
C ASP A 22 -19.66 -1.87 -3.80
N GLU A 23 -18.82 -2.70 -4.42
CA GLU A 23 -18.23 -3.87 -3.76
C GLU A 23 -16.99 -3.50 -2.95
N ASP A 24 -16.91 -4.03 -1.74
CA ASP A 24 -15.78 -3.86 -0.83
C ASP A 24 -14.90 -5.12 -0.80
N LYS A 25 -13.59 -4.94 -1.01
CA LYS A 25 -12.59 -5.99 -0.76
C LYS A 25 -11.47 -5.50 0.12
N THR A 26 -11.09 -6.31 1.11
CA THR A 26 -9.94 -5.99 1.95
C THR A 26 -8.65 -6.51 1.32
N VAL A 27 -7.68 -5.62 1.16
CA VAL A 27 -6.29 -5.96 0.86
C VAL A 27 -5.43 -5.68 2.08
N ARG A 28 -4.46 -6.56 2.31
CA ARG A 28 -3.49 -6.45 3.39
C ARG A 28 -2.15 -6.01 2.82
N PHE A 29 -1.71 -4.83 3.21
CA PHE A 29 -0.34 -4.39 3.03
C PHE A 29 0.52 -4.96 4.15
N TYR A 30 1.67 -5.54 3.83
CA TYR A 30 2.59 -6.05 4.85
C TYR A 30 4.03 -6.05 4.37
N THR A 31 4.97 -6.10 5.31
CA THR A 31 6.39 -6.38 5.02
C THR A 31 6.88 -7.54 5.88
N THR A 32 7.72 -8.39 5.29
CA THR A 32 8.40 -9.48 6.00
C THR A 32 9.66 -9.00 6.71
N ASP A 33 10.17 -7.85 6.31
CA ASP A 33 11.40 -7.27 6.84
C ASP A 33 11.13 -6.42 8.08
N ASN A 34 12.10 -6.36 8.99
CA ASN A 34 11.97 -5.52 10.18
C ASN A 34 12.01 -4.04 9.80
N LEU A 35 10.97 -3.30 10.21
CA LEU A 35 10.93 -1.85 10.08
C LEU A 35 11.68 -1.21 11.26
N PRO A 36 12.68 -0.34 11.01
CA PRO A 36 13.38 0.37 12.09
C PRO A 36 12.46 1.35 12.83
N SER A 37 11.48 1.90 12.12
CA SER A 37 10.49 2.86 12.60
C SER A 37 9.15 2.63 11.89
N ALA A 38 8.06 3.07 12.50
CA ALA A 38 6.76 3.02 11.84
C ALA A 38 6.75 3.92 10.61
N VAL A 39 5.96 3.56 9.60
CA VAL A 39 5.86 4.29 8.35
C VAL A 39 4.42 4.54 7.98
N HIS A 40 4.12 5.76 7.57
CA HIS A 40 2.85 6.15 6.99
C HIS A 40 2.90 6.02 5.48
N ILE A 41 1.93 5.30 4.94
CA ILE A 41 1.74 5.07 3.51
C ILE A 41 0.46 5.81 3.11
N THR A 42 0.57 6.63 2.07
CA THR A 42 -0.54 7.31 1.42
C THR A 42 -0.75 6.65 0.07
N LEU A 43 -1.96 6.20 -0.19
CA LEU A 43 -2.32 5.60 -1.48
C LEU A 43 -2.57 6.69 -2.52
N MET A 44 -2.31 6.41 -3.79
CA MET A 44 -2.74 7.30 -4.87
C MET A 44 -4.26 7.18 -5.04
N ARG A 45 -4.94 8.32 -5.19
CA ARG A 45 -6.37 8.32 -5.49
C ARG A 45 -6.59 7.85 -6.93
N SER A 46 -7.62 7.05 -7.12
CA SER A 46 -8.07 6.54 -8.41
C SER A 46 -9.54 6.90 -8.60
N ASP A 47 -9.95 7.19 -9.83
CA ASP A 47 -11.37 7.40 -10.14
C ASP A 47 -12.12 6.05 -10.24
N SER A 48 -11.40 4.93 -10.34
CA SER A 48 -11.98 3.59 -10.48
C SER A 48 -12.36 2.95 -9.15
N PHE A 49 -11.70 3.32 -8.05
CA PHE A 49 -11.89 2.73 -6.73
C PHE A 49 -11.45 3.71 -5.63
N ASP A 50 -11.98 3.52 -4.42
CA ASP A 50 -11.48 4.19 -3.21
C ASP A 50 -10.74 3.21 -2.30
N GLY A 51 -9.71 3.70 -1.60
CA GLY A 51 -8.95 2.93 -0.63
C GLY A 51 -9.10 3.52 0.76
N THR A 52 -9.79 2.82 1.66
CA THR A 52 -10.03 3.24 3.04
C THR A 52 -9.32 2.34 4.06
N PRO A 53 -8.47 2.89 4.97
CA PRO A 53 -8.09 4.29 5.03
C PRO A 53 -7.09 4.65 3.92
N HIS A 54 -7.21 5.88 3.42
CA HIS A 54 -6.33 6.42 2.38
C HIS A 54 -4.88 6.60 2.85
N ILE A 55 -4.72 6.86 4.15
CA ILE A 55 -3.43 6.92 4.84
C ILE A 55 -3.46 5.89 5.96
N PHE A 56 -2.50 4.96 5.94
CA PHE A 56 -2.34 3.95 6.98
C PHE A 56 -0.91 3.84 7.46
N GLN A 57 -0.72 3.23 8.62
CA GLN A 57 0.60 3.01 9.20
C GLN A 57 0.97 1.52 9.14
N LEU A 58 2.19 1.21 8.73
CA LEU A 58 2.83 -0.06 9.08
C LEU A 58 3.68 0.19 10.33
N ASP A 59 3.24 -0.34 11.47
CA ASP A 59 4.03 -0.26 12.71
C ASP A 59 5.16 -1.32 12.70
N ASN A 60 6.16 -1.12 13.55
CA ASN A 60 7.34 -1.99 13.59
C ASN A 60 7.09 -3.37 14.23
N GLN A 61 5.97 -3.57 14.91
CA GLN A 61 5.59 -4.83 15.55
C GLN A 61 4.74 -5.70 14.61
N THR A 62 3.61 -5.18 14.13
CA THR A 62 2.65 -5.89 13.27
C THR A 62 3.05 -5.88 11.81
N ARG A 63 3.77 -4.83 11.38
CA ARG A 63 4.30 -4.64 10.01
C ARG A 63 3.25 -4.86 8.92
N SER A 64 1.98 -4.63 9.25
CA SER A 64 0.87 -4.87 8.34
C SER A 64 -0.32 -3.97 8.64
N ALA A 65 -1.10 -3.66 7.61
CA ALA A 65 -2.33 -2.90 7.70
C ALA A 65 -3.33 -3.42 6.67
N ASN A 66 -4.60 -3.36 7.03
CA ASN A 66 -5.69 -3.70 6.13
C ASN A 66 -6.26 -2.41 5.54
N VAL A 67 -6.52 -2.43 4.24
CA VAL A 67 -7.18 -1.37 3.48
C VAL A 67 -8.38 -1.99 2.78
N VAL A 68 -9.54 -1.39 2.93
CA VAL A 68 -10.74 -1.73 2.17
C VAL A 68 -10.69 -0.97 0.86
N ILE A 69 -10.80 -1.69 -0.25
CA ILE A 69 -10.91 -1.15 -1.59
C ILE A 69 -12.36 -1.26 -2.03
N THR A 70 -12.98 -0.12 -2.33
CA THR A 70 -14.37 -0.01 -2.78
C THR A 70 -14.40 0.34 -4.25
N GLY A 71 -15.09 -0.44 -5.08
CA GLY A 71 -15.23 -0.15 -6.51
C GLY A 71 -16.14 1.05 -6.78
N ILE A 72 -15.66 2.02 -7.57
CA ILE A 72 -16.44 3.22 -7.98
C ILE A 72 -16.88 3.09 -9.43
N GLN A 73 -15.97 2.68 -10.32
CA GLN A 73 -16.23 2.58 -11.75
C GLN A 73 -15.77 1.24 -12.29
N ILE A 74 -16.58 0.65 -13.18
CA ILE A 74 -16.18 -0.53 -13.93
C ILE A 74 -15.05 -0.14 -14.88
N THR A 75 -13.86 -0.71 -14.65
CA THR A 75 -12.71 -0.58 -15.53
C THR A 75 -12.17 -1.97 -15.84
N SER A 76 -11.52 -2.13 -17.00
CA SER A 76 -10.90 -3.41 -17.32
C SER A 76 -9.68 -3.68 -16.43
N HIS A 77 -8.91 -2.63 -16.11
CA HIS A 77 -7.71 -2.71 -15.28
C HIS A 77 -7.51 -1.38 -14.55
N SER A 78 -7.11 -1.44 -13.28
CA SER A 78 -6.64 -0.30 -12.51
C SER A 78 -5.57 -0.77 -11.51
N ALA A 79 -4.61 0.09 -11.17
CA ALA A 79 -3.54 -0.22 -10.23
C ALA A 79 -3.68 0.60 -8.93
N LEU A 80 -3.50 -0.06 -7.78
CA LEU A 80 -3.42 0.61 -6.48
C LEU A 80 -1.97 1.00 -6.20
N GLU A 81 -1.68 2.29 -6.37
CA GLU A 81 -0.34 2.83 -6.21
C GLU A 81 -0.14 3.49 -4.85
N ILE A 82 1.10 3.54 -4.39
CA ILE A 82 1.49 4.35 -3.22
C ILE A 82 1.82 5.75 -3.75
N GLU A 83 1.18 6.80 -3.26
CA GLU A 83 1.52 8.18 -3.63
C GLU A 83 2.71 8.68 -2.81
N LYS A 84 2.73 8.35 -1.51
CA LYS A 84 3.74 8.86 -0.59
C LYS A 84 4.02 7.84 0.51
N CYS A 85 5.27 7.82 0.96
CA CYS A 85 5.63 7.14 2.18
C CYS A 85 6.55 7.99 3.07
N ASN A 86 6.20 8.14 4.34
CA ASN A 86 6.99 8.86 5.35
C ASN A 86 7.31 7.94 6.53
N SER A 87 8.55 7.97 7.03
CA SER A 87 8.78 7.46 8.38
C SER A 87 8.16 8.39 9.42
N THR A 88 7.65 7.82 10.51
CA THR A 88 7.25 8.59 11.69
C THR A 88 8.46 9.26 12.35
N ASN A 89 9.65 8.68 12.22
CA ASN A 89 10.89 9.28 12.67
C ASN A 89 11.53 10.07 11.53
N SER A 90 11.66 11.38 11.69
CA SER A 90 12.23 12.30 10.69
C SER A 90 13.67 11.97 10.27
N VAL A 91 14.36 11.15 11.06
CA VAL A 91 15.74 10.70 10.80
C VAL A 91 15.78 9.62 9.71
N ASP A 92 14.70 8.85 9.56
CA ASP A 92 14.66 7.71 8.64
C ASP A 92 13.92 8.08 7.35
N LYS A 93 14.51 7.76 6.19
CA LYS A 93 13.77 7.77 4.93
C LYS A 93 12.82 6.58 4.92
N CYS A 94 11.61 6.73 4.36
CA CYS A 94 10.76 5.57 4.15
C CYS A 94 11.50 4.56 3.24
N PRO A 95 11.54 3.27 3.63
CA PRO A 95 12.33 2.27 2.92
C PRO A 95 11.67 1.79 1.62
N PHE A 96 10.36 2.01 1.45
CA PHE A 96 9.62 1.56 0.28
C PHE A 96 9.79 2.53 -0.90
N LYS A 97 10.08 1.98 -2.08
CA LYS A 97 9.94 2.70 -3.35
C LYS A 97 8.75 2.15 -4.14
N TYR A 98 8.03 3.10 -4.70
CA TYR A 98 6.88 3.01 -5.60
C TYR A 98 7.01 1.91 -6.64
N GLU A 99 6.12 0.91 -6.60
CA GLU A 99 5.40 0.33 -7.75
C GLU A 99 4.69 -0.97 -7.30
N PHE A 100 3.36 -0.94 -7.23
CA PHE A 100 2.53 -2.14 -7.23
C PHE A 100 1.58 -2.07 -8.42
N SER A 101 1.63 -3.10 -9.26
CA SER A 101 0.71 -3.25 -10.39
C SER A 101 -0.23 -4.41 -10.10
N PHE A 102 -1.53 -4.18 -10.28
CA PHE A 102 -2.59 -5.16 -10.13
C PHE A 102 -3.19 -5.44 -11.51
N SER A 103 -3.46 -6.71 -11.81
CA SER A 103 -4.41 -7.09 -12.85
C SER A 103 -5.60 -7.76 -12.19
N SER A 104 -6.79 -7.66 -12.77
CA SER A 104 -7.94 -8.44 -12.34
C SER A 104 -8.69 -8.90 -13.57
N SER A 105 -9.01 -10.19 -13.61
CA SER A 105 -9.77 -10.83 -14.68
C SER A 105 -11.27 -10.67 -14.51
#